data_AF-A0A959I629-F1
#
_entry.id   AF-A0A959I629-F1
#
_cell.length_a   1.000
_cell.length_b   1.000
_cell.length_c   1.000
_cell.angle_alpha   90.00
_cell.angle_beta   90.00
_cell.angle_gamma   90.00
#
_symmetry.space_group_name_H-M   'P 1'
#
loop_
_entity.id
_entity.type
_entity.pdbx_description
1 polymer ?
#
loop_
_entity_poly.entity_id
_entity_poly.type
_entity_poly.pdbx_seq_one_letter_code
_entity_poly.pdbx_strand_id
1 'polypeptide(L)' 'MKSHYQQLFSLWRKLAPLLLFGLFGLSLAASSHREAPLIANDPLADNTDLYAFRSPDNPNTITIIA' A
#
# COMPACT_ATOMS: atom_id res chain seq x y z
N MET A 1 -40.66 -11.01 -25.57
CA MET A 1 -39.45 -11.83 -25.80
C MET A 1 -38.32 -10.88 -26.20
N LYS A 2 -37.34 -10.61 -25.33
CA LYS A 2 -36.23 -9.69 -25.70
C LYS A 2 -35.33 -10.41 -26.70
N SER A 3 -34.93 -9.74 -27.77
CA SER A 3 -34.01 -10.34 -28.74
C SER A 3 -32.65 -10.62 -28.09
N HIS A 4 -31.95 -11.64 -28.57
CA HIS A 4 -30.63 -12.04 -28.06
C HIS A 4 -29.64 -10.86 -27.99
N TYR A 5 -29.69 -9.95 -28.98
CA TYR A 5 -28.90 -8.72 -29.00
C TYR A 5 -29.21 -7.76 -27.84
N GLN A 6 -30.48 -7.65 -27.43
CA GLN A 6 -30.88 -6.80 -26.30
C GLN A 6 -30.40 -7.36 -24.96
N GLN A 7 -30.32 -8.68 -24.84
CA GLN A 7 -29.76 -9.35 -23.67
C GLN A 7 -28.24 -9.14 -23.59
N LEU A 8 -27.52 -9.30 -24.70
CA LEU A 8 -26.08 -9.05 -24.79
C LEU A 8 -25.74 -7.59 -24.47
N PHE A 9 -26.48 -6.64 -25.04
CA PHE A 9 -26.29 -5.22 -24.77
C PHE A 9 -26.54 -4.88 -23.29
N SER A 10 -27.60 -5.45 -22.70
CA SER A 10 -27.89 -5.29 -21.27
C SER A 10 -26.80 -5.88 -20.37
N LEU A 11 -26.18 -6.99 -20.77
CA LEU A 11 -25.12 -7.64 -20.01
C LEU A 11 -23.84 -6.79 -20.05
N TRP A 12 -23.45 -6.34 -21.25
CA TRP A 12 -22.30 -5.45 -21.44
C TRP A 12 -22.42 -4.16 -20.64
N ARG A 13 -23.61 -3.56 -20.61
CA ARG A 13 -23.86 -2.33 -19.83
C ARG A 13 -23.67 -2.49 -18.32
N LYS A 14 -23.76 -3.71 -17.80
CA LYS A 14 -23.53 -4.03 -16.38
C LYS A 14 -22.07 -4.40 -16.11
N LEU A 15 -21.43 -5.11 -17.03
CA LEU A 15 -20.06 -5.60 -16.86
C LEU A 15 -19.01 -4.53 -17.19
N ALA A 16 -19.27 -3.65 -18.15
CA ALA A 16 -18.36 -2.58 -18.54
C ALA A 16 -17.90 -1.68 -17.37
N PRO A 17 -18.79 -1.14 -16.51
CA PRO A 17 -18.35 -0.30 -15.40
C PRO A 17 -17.56 -1.07 -14.33
N LEU A 18 -17.88 -2.35 -14.10
CA LEU A 18 -17.13 -3.21 -13.17
C LEU A 18 -15.71 -3.48 -13.68
N LEU A 19 -15.59 -3.77 -14.98
CA LEU A 19 -14.31 -3.99 -15.63
C LEU A 19 -13.47 -2.71 -15.69
N LEU A 20 -14.10 -1.56 -15.97
CA LEU A 20 -13.45 -0.26 -15.92
C LEU A 20 -12.93 0.05 -14.52
N PHE A 21 -13.75 -0.13 -13.48
CA PHE A 21 -13.34 0.09 -12.09
C PHE A 21 -12.19 -0.84 -11.67
N GLY A 22 -12.25 -2.11 -12.06
CA GLY A 22 -11.16 -3.06 -11.82
C GLY A 22 -9.85 -2.64 -12.48
N LEU A 23 -9.90 -2.12 -13.72
CA LEU A 23 -8.71 -1.63 -14.43
C LEU A 23 -8.09 -0.38 -13.79
N PHE A 24 -8.90 0.50 -13.18
CA PHE A 24 -8.42 1.70 -12.48
C PHE A 24 -7.87 1.40 -11.07
N GLY A 25 -8.35 0.32 -10.42
CA GLY A 25 -7.95 -0.04 -9.05
C GLY A 25 -6.66 -0.86 -8.92
N LEU A 26 -6.05 -1.30 -10.03
CA LEU A 26 -4.86 -2.16 -9.99
C LEU A 26 -3.57 -1.44 -9.58
N SER A 27 -3.56 -0.10 -9.58
CA SER A 27 -2.36 0.71 -9.31
C SER A 27 -2.35 1.28 -7.88
N LEU A 28 -2.65 0.45 -6.88
CA LEU A 28 -2.48 0.83 -5.47
C LEU A 28 -1.05 0.48 -5.03
N ALA A 29 -0.10 1.35 -5.37
CA ALA A 29 1.26 1.26 -4.83
C ALA A 29 1.25 1.81 -3.40
N ALA A 30 1.39 0.93 -2.40
CA ALA A 30 1.72 1.35 -1.05
C ALA A 30 3.20 1.79 -1.06
N SER A 31 3.46 3.06 -0.76
CA SER A 31 4.83 3.61 -0.71
C SER A 31 5.47 3.31 0.64
N SER A 32 6.75 2.95 0.65
CA SER A 32 7.53 2.83 1.89
C SER A 32 7.96 4.23 2.42
N HIS A 33 8.22 4.38 3.72
CA HIS A 33 8.61 5.68 4.32
C HIS A 33 9.88 6.27 3.68
N ARG A 34 10.81 5.38 3.29
CA ARG A 34 12.05 5.71 2.59
C ARG A 34 11.83 6.25 1.16
N GLU A 35 10.67 5.98 0.56
CA GLU A 35 10.29 6.45 -0.77
C GLU A 35 9.47 7.74 -0.73
N ALA A 36 9.15 8.27 0.45
CA ALA A 36 8.40 9.52 0.58
C ALA A 36 9.21 10.68 -0.03
N PRO A 37 8.76 11.29 -1.15
CA PRO A 37 9.59 12.20 -1.95
C PRO A 37 10.10 13.44 -1.22
N LEU A 38 9.42 13.84 -0.14
CA LEU A 38 9.75 15.03 0.66
C LEU A 38 10.86 14.77 1.69
N ILE A 39 11.14 13.51 2.03
CA ILE A 39 12.17 13.12 3.02
C ILE A 39 13.17 12.09 2.48
N ALA A 40 13.02 11.64 1.23
CA ALA A 40 13.88 10.62 0.61
C ALA A 40 15.38 10.99 0.56
N ASN A 41 15.72 12.28 0.57
CA ASN A 41 17.10 12.78 0.57
C ASN A 41 17.56 13.28 1.96
N ASP A 42 16.71 13.15 2.98
CA ASP A 42 17.02 13.51 4.36
C ASP A 42 16.92 12.23 5.22
N PRO A 43 18.03 11.47 5.33
CA PRO A 43 18.07 10.25 6.14
C PRO A 43 17.71 10.48 7.61
N LEU A 44 17.82 11.71 8.12
CA LEU A 44 17.45 12.05 9.50
C LEU A 44 15.94 12.25 9.66
N ALA A 45 15.23 12.51 8.57
CA ALA A 45 13.78 12.63 8.55
C ALA A 45 13.05 11.28 8.34
N ASP A 46 13.77 10.24 7.91
CA ASP A 46 13.30 8.84 7.93
C ASP A 46 13.54 8.24 9.33
N ASN A 47 12.61 8.47 10.25
CA ASN A 47 12.74 8.14 11.67
C ASN A 47 12.66 6.64 12.02
N THR A 48 12.92 5.74 11.06
CA THR A 48 13.08 4.30 11.33
C THR A 48 14.45 3.99 11.95
N ASP A 49 14.79 4.71 13.00
CA ASP A 49 16.01 4.49 13.76
C ASP A 49 15.82 3.32 14.73
N LEU A 50 16.71 2.33 14.64
CA LEU A 50 16.83 1.29 15.65
C LEU A 50 17.76 1.77 16.77
N TYR A 51 17.23 1.87 17.99
CA TYR A 51 18.02 2.14 19.17
C TYR A 51 18.27 0.84 19.95
N ALA A 52 19.55 0.48 20.09
CA ALA A 52 19.97 -0.67 20.88
C ALA A 52 20.96 -0.24 21.95
N PHE A 53 20.62 -0.48 23.21
CA PHE A 53 21.50 -0.18 24.33
C PHE A 53 21.46 -1.30 25.35
N ARG A 54 22.58 -1.46 26.07
CA ARG A 54 22.69 -2.44 27.14
C ARG A 54 21.82 -2.01 28.31
N SER A 55 21.02 -2.94 28.83
CA SER A 55 20.15 -2.64 29.96
C SER A 55 21.00 -2.22 31.19
N PRO A 56 20.63 -1.12 31.87
CA PRO A 56 21.36 -0.65 33.05
C PRO A 56 21.10 -1.55 34.28
N ASP A 57 19.95 -2.23 34.33
CA ASP A 57 19.53 -3.13 35.39
C ASP A 57 20.03 -4.58 35.20
N ASN A 58 20.23 -5.01 33.94
CA ASN A 58 20.81 -6.30 33.59
C ASN A 58 21.80 -6.17 32.41
N PRO A 59 23.12 -6.09 32.68
CA PRO A 59 24.12 -5.91 31.63
C PRO A 59 24.24 -7.05 30.61
N ASN A 60 23.62 -8.21 30.87
CA ASN A 60 23.61 -9.33 29.94
C ASN A 60 22.46 -9.25 28.93
N THR A 61 21.59 -8.25 29.02
CA THR A 61 20.48 -8.04 28.07
C THR A 61 20.64 -6.73 27.31
N ILE A 62 20.05 -6.72 26.11
CA ILE A 62 19.98 -5.55 25.23
C ILE A 62 18.51 -5.13 25.14
N THR A 63 18.26 -3.85 25.37
CA THR A 63 16.96 -3.21 25.10
C THR A 63 16.95 -2.70 23.66
N ILE A 64 15.88 -3.04 22.94
CA ILE A 64 15.68 -2.65 21.53
C ILE A 64 14.41 -1.80 21.44
N ILE A 65 14.50 -0.67 20.76
CA ILE A 65 13.38 0.19 20.37
C ILE A 65 13.42 0.31 18.84
N ALA A 66 12.31 0.00 18.18
CA ALA A 66 12.17 -0.03 16.73
C ALA A 66 10.75 0.39 16.32
#